data_AF-A0A0Q9RYF3-F1
#
_entry.id   AF-A0A0Q9RYF3-F1
#
_cell.length_a   1.000
_cell.length_b   1.000
_cell.length_c   1.000
_cell.angle_alpha   90.00
_cell.angle_beta   90.00
_cell.angle_gamma   90.00
#
_symmetry.space_group_name_H-M   'P 1'
#
loop_
_entity.id
_entity.type
_entity.pdbx_description
1 polymer ?
#
loop_
_entity_poly.entity_id
_entity_poly.type
_entity_poly.pdbx_seq_one_letter_code
_entity_poly.pdbx_strand_id
1 'polypeptide(L)' 'MGKITVDGKMSLDVQQLIDNLHLPESDLLNMFSFKFDNNVLTQDEAIRFIHFLRSELDKRTQ' A
#
# COMPACT_ATOMS: atom_id res chain seq x y z
N MET A 1 18.88 -14.23 4.78
CA MET A 1 17.66 -13.45 5.09
C MET A 1 18.10 -12.08 5.55
N GLY A 2 18.14 -11.12 4.62
CA GLY A 2 18.50 -9.75 4.93
C GLY A 2 17.38 -9.14 5.76
N LYS A 3 17.65 -8.84 7.03
CA LYS A 3 16.77 -8.03 7.86
C LYS A 3 16.57 -6.71 7.12
N ILE A 4 15.33 -6.36 6.79
CA ILE A 4 15.01 -5.00 6.38
C ILE A 4 15.19 -4.15 7.64
N THR A 5 16.43 -3.72 7.91
CA THR A 5 16.69 -2.59 8.79
C THR A 5 16.21 -1.36 8.04
N VAL A 6 14.93 -1.05 8.20
CA VAL A 6 14.41 0.29 7.98
C VAL A 6 15.00 1.12 9.12
N ASP A 7 15.76 2.18 8.84
CA ASP A 7 16.42 3.06 9.82
C ASP A 7 15.42 3.86 10.70
N GLY A 8 14.29 3.26 11.09
CA GLY A 8 13.13 3.94 11.65
C GLY A 8 12.43 4.89 10.68
N LYS A 9 12.97 5.08 9.46
CA LYS A 9 12.43 5.96 8.43
C LYS A 9 11.72 5.16 7.35
N MET A 10 10.40 5.26 7.35
CA MET A 10 9.56 4.71 6.29
C MET A 10 10.03 5.22 4.91
N SER A 11 9.97 4.37 3.88
CA SER A 11 10.26 4.83 2.53
C SER A 11 9.26 5.90 2.11
N LEU A 12 9.71 6.85 1.28
CA LEU A 12 8.87 7.94 0.80
C LEU A 12 7.62 7.40 0.08
N ASP A 13 7.78 6.35 -0.73
CA ASP A 13 6.68 5.73 -1.46
C ASP A 13 5.61 5.15 -0.52
N VAL A 14 6.02 4.56 0.60
CA VAL A 14 5.09 4.00 1.60
C VAL A 14 4.40 5.12 2.39
N GLN A 15 5.12 6.21 2.72
CA GLN A 15 4.51 7.40 3.32
C GLN A 15 3.45 8.00 2.41
N GLN A 16 3.79 8.22 1.15
CA GLN A 16 2.86 8.75 0.16
C GLN A 16 1.67 7.82 -0.05
N LEU A 17 1.87 6.50 -0.06
CA LEU A 17 0.76 5.56 -0.12
C LEU A 17 -0.19 5.74 1.05
N ILE A 18 0.32 5.70 2.29
CA ILE A 18 -0.50 5.81 3.50
C ILE A 18 -1.27 7.13 3.54
N ASP A 19 -0.59 8.25 3.23
CA ASP A 19 -1.21 9.58 3.23
C ASP A 19 -2.37 9.68 2.23
N ASN A 20 -2.32 8.92 1.13
CA ASN A 20 -3.32 8.93 0.06
C ASN A 20 -4.36 7.79 0.15
N LEU A 21 -4.29 6.88 1.13
CA LEU A 21 -5.22 5.72 1.22
C LEU A 21 -6.71 6.11 1.33
N HIS A 22 -6.99 7.36 1.70
CA HIS A 22 -8.32 7.94 1.76
C HIS A 22 -8.91 8.28 0.38
N LEU A 23 -8.09 8.37 -0.67
CA LEU A 23 -8.52 8.65 -2.04
C LEU A 23 -9.26 7.47 -2.66
N PRO A 24 -10.12 7.67 -3.69
CA PRO A 24 -10.71 6.59 -4.47
C PRO A 24 -9.69 5.59 -5.02
N GLU A 25 -10.09 4.32 -5.17
CA GLU A 25 -9.21 3.28 -5.74
C GLU A 25 -8.66 3.65 -7.11
N SER A 26 -9.47 4.26 -7.98
CA SER A 26 -9.03 4.71 -9.30
C SER A 26 -7.84 5.66 -9.24
N ASP A 27 -7.85 6.57 -8.26
CA ASP A 27 -6.80 7.57 -8.11
C ASP A 27 -5.53 6.92 -7.57
N LEU A 28 -5.66 6.00 -6.60
CA LEU A 28 -4.56 5.19 -6.10
C LEU A 28 -3.92 4.34 -7.21
N LEU A 29 -4.71 3.74 -8.08
CA LEU A 29 -4.22 2.93 -9.21
C LEU A 29 -3.56 3.77 -10.31
N ASN A 30 -3.88 5.05 -10.42
CA ASN A 30 -3.18 5.99 -11.31
C ASN A 30 -1.82 6.42 -10.74
N MET A 31 -1.67 6.40 -9.41
CA MET A 31 -0.46 6.85 -8.71
C MET A 31 0.52 5.71 -8.39
N PHE A 32 0.02 4.52 -8.10
CA PHE A 32 0.80 3.40 -7.57
C PHE A 32 0.64 2.14 -8.40
N SER A 33 1.75 1.42 -8.61
CA SER A 33 1.75 0.06 -9.15
C SER A 33 2.17 -0.91 -8.05
N PHE A 34 1.28 -1.82 -7.70
CA PHE A 34 1.53 -2.82 -6.66
C PHE A 34 2.16 -4.07 -7.25
N LYS A 35 3.12 -4.66 -6.53
CA LYS A 35 3.79 -5.89 -6.93
C LYS A 35 3.79 -6.90 -5.79
N PHE A 36 3.65 -8.16 -6.14
CA PHE A 36 3.86 -9.30 -5.26
C PHE A 36 4.76 -10.31 -5.95
N ASP A 37 5.86 -10.69 -5.29
CA ASP A 37 6.86 -11.61 -5.85
C ASP A 37 7.33 -11.22 -7.28
N ASN A 38 7.70 -9.94 -7.46
CA ASN A 38 8.06 -9.31 -8.74
C ASN A 38 6.99 -9.27 -9.84
N ASN A 39 5.79 -9.81 -9.60
CA ASN A 39 4.67 -9.71 -10.52
C ASN A 39 3.83 -8.48 -10.20
N VAL A 40 3.46 -7.71 -11.23
CA VAL A 40 2.51 -6.60 -11.09
C VAL A 40 1.13 -7.18 -10.84
N LEU A 41 0.47 -6.71 -9.79
CA LEU A 41 -0.90 -7.11 -9.50
C LEU A 41 -1.83 -6.68 -10.63
N THR A 42 -2.80 -7.53 -10.96
CA THR A 42 -3.94 -7.13 -11.77
C THR A 42 -4.73 -6.03 -11.05
N GLN A 43 -5.57 -5.31 -11.80
CA GLN A 43 -6.41 -4.26 -11.23
C GLN A 43 -7.27 -4.77 -10.06
N ASP A 44 -7.91 -5.93 -10.22
CA ASP A 44 -8.75 -6.53 -9.17
C ASP A 44 -7.95 -6.91 -7.92
N GLU A 45 -6.73 -7.44 -8.09
CA GLU A 45 -5.84 -7.77 -6.98
C GLU A 45 -5.35 -6.52 -6.25
N ALA A 46 -5.01 -5.47 -7.01
CA ALA A 46 -4.60 -4.19 -6.44
C ALA A 46 -5.74 -3.53 -5.64
N ILE A 47 -6.98 -3.57 -6.14
CA ILE A 47 -8.16 -3.08 -5.43
C ILE A 47 -8.35 -3.85 -4.11
N ARG A 48 -8.30 -5.20 -4.15
CA ARG A 48 -8.38 -6.03 -2.93
C ARG A 48 -7.27 -5.69 -1.93
N PHE A 49 -6.06 -5.43 -2.43
CA PHE A 49 -4.94 -5.05 -1.58
C PHE A 49 -5.15 -3.67 -0.93
N ILE A 50 -5.65 -2.67 -1.67
CA ILE A 50 -6.01 -1.35 -1.12
C ILE A 50 -7.06 -1.50 -0.02
N HIS A 51 -8.12 -2.28 -0.24
CA HIS A 51 -9.14 -2.52 0.79
C HIS A 51 -8.57 -3.20 2.03
N PHE A 52 -7.68 -4.17 1.84
CA PHE A 52 -6.97 -4.80 2.95
C PHE A 52 -6.20 -3.76 3.77
N LEU A 53 -5.41 -2.89 3.13
CA LEU A 53 -4.65 -1.84 3.82
C LEU A 53 -5.56 -0.89 4.62
N ARG A 54 -6.69 -0.46 4.03
CA ARG A 54 -7.67 0.37 4.73
C ARG A 54 -8.23 -0.33 5.98
N SER A 55 -8.62 -1.59 5.85
CA SER A 55 -9.17 -2.37 6.97
C SER A 55 -8.15 -2.55 8.11
N GLU A 56 -6.86 -2.68 7.78
CA GLU A 56 -5.80 -2.80 8.79
C GLU A 56 -5.51 -1.47 9.48
N LEU A 57 -5.70 -0.33 8.81
CA LEU A 57 -5.62 0.99 9.44
C LEU A 57 -6.79 1.22 10.39
N ASP A 58 -8.02 0.92 9.96
CA ASP A 58 -9.22 1.12 10.77
C ASP A 58 -9.14 0.34 12.09
N LYS A 59 -8.69 -0.93 12.04
CA LYS A 59 -8.49 -1.78 13.23
C LYS A 59 -7.50 -1.20 14.24
N ARG A 60 -6.53 -0.39 13.82
CA ARG A 60 -5.54 0.24 14.72
C ARG A 60 -6.06 1.52 15.38
N THR A 61 -7.14 2.09 14.84
CA THR A 61 -7.77 3.31 15.37
C THR A 61 -8.93 3.03 16.33
N GLN A 62 -9.27 1.75 16.53
CA GLN A 62 -10.21 1.22 17.51
C GLN A 62 -9.48 0.78 18.78
#